data_AF-A0A954TGS4-F1
#
_entry.id   AF-A0A954TGS4-F1
#
_cell.length_a   1.000
_cell.length_b   1.000
_cell.length_c   1.000
_cell.angle_alpha   90.00
_cell.angle_beta   90.00
_cell.angle_gamma   90.00
#
_symmetry.space_group_name_H-M   'P 1'
#
loop_
_entity.id
_entity.type
_entity.pdbx_description
1 polymer ?
#
loop_
_entity_poly.entity_id
_entity_poly.type
_entity_poly.pdbx_seq_one_letter_code
_entity_poly.pdbx_strand_id
1 'polypeptide(L)'
;MISWRRIRVLSRLSLLSRFCFALLVVVPIITSFFRVTSTSVDHYNNALSSVRQNIGLDPLDAQSAEAVPVGNLDSVQPPEEELTTSGSQGFVAGVNRIPVVGVRVEGFIVDFFPRPVASLRLPRVWALAFFAALSILVGDTVVQLFCPREVLKKDAIDFVADRTLAFSRAPSMLQLDSCFHRLQQEEGQAANLVALEEEWRLGQEQDALRLEQQIATLPAPQDAGNSQNDAYLQHLFALQEKLSAIHNQEYEATSGVFRRRVSIVELGSELLYQDLACRYGLAIMVSMVAYVTGAVLVTKILQEQAWHVARAAGWL
;
A
#
# COMPACT_ATOMS: atom_id res chain seq x y z
N MET A 1 4.76 -9.54 13.08
CA MET A 1 3.48 -8.81 13.03
C MET A 1 3.56 -7.70 12.00
N ILE A 2 2.53 -7.55 11.16
CA ILE A 2 2.42 -6.44 10.20
C ILE A 2 2.16 -5.16 11.02
N SER A 3 3.09 -4.21 11.02
CA SER A 3 2.95 -2.98 11.79
C SER A 3 2.11 -1.96 11.02
N TRP A 4 1.18 -1.27 11.70
CA TRP A 4 0.40 -0.14 11.18
C TRP A 4 1.24 0.91 10.47
N ARG A 5 2.51 1.04 10.88
CA ARG A 5 3.51 1.90 10.23
C ARG A 5 3.62 1.64 8.74
N ARG A 6 3.64 0.37 8.29
CA ARG A 6 3.75 0.01 6.87
C ARG A 6 2.51 0.40 6.07
N ILE A 7 1.33 0.18 6.64
CA ILE A 7 0.04 0.51 6.01
C ILE A 7 -0.13 2.02 5.92
N ARG A 8 0.29 2.76 6.96
CA ARG A 8 0.27 4.21 6.94
C ARG A 8 1.24 4.80 5.92
N VAL A 9 2.43 4.23 5.74
CA VAL A 9 3.34 4.69 4.68
C VAL A 9 2.67 4.53 3.31
N LEU A 10 1.96 3.43 3.09
CA LEU A 10 1.16 3.21 1.88
C LEU A 10 0.01 4.22 1.74
N SER A 11 -0.73 4.50 2.82
CA SER A 11 -1.85 5.47 2.79
C SER A 11 -1.38 6.93 2.67
N ARG A 12 -0.17 7.25 3.14
CA ARG A 12 0.44 8.59 3.04
C ARG A 12 0.93 8.92 1.63
N LEU A 13 0.90 7.98 0.69
CA LEU A 13 1.05 8.24 -0.73
C LEU A 13 -0.20 8.96 -1.27
N SER A 14 -0.50 10.15 -0.76
CA SER A 14 -1.66 10.96 -1.13
C SER A 14 -1.67 11.31 -2.62
N LEU A 15 -0.49 11.35 -3.26
CA LEU A 15 -0.37 11.47 -4.71
C LEU A 15 -0.87 10.22 -5.44
N LEU A 16 -0.58 9.02 -4.91
CA LEU A 16 -1.04 7.75 -5.49
C LEU A 16 -2.56 7.63 -5.39
N SER A 17 -3.16 7.98 -4.25
CA SER A 17 -4.62 7.94 -4.12
C SER A 17 -5.31 8.92 -5.07
N ARG A 18 -4.82 10.15 -5.18
CA ARG A 18 -5.30 11.14 -6.16
C ARG A 18 -5.18 10.63 -7.60
N PHE A 19 -4.06 9.99 -7.94
CA PHE A 19 -3.86 9.41 -9.27
C PHE A 19 -4.81 8.24 -9.52
N CYS A 20 -5.05 7.38 -8.53
CA CYS A 20 -6.02 6.29 -8.63
C CYS A 20 -7.45 6.84 -8.85
N PHE A 21 -7.83 7.90 -8.12
CA PHE A 21 -9.12 8.57 -8.36
C PHE A 21 -9.22 9.14 -9.78
N ALA A 22 -8.17 9.81 -10.27
CA ALA A 22 -8.14 10.31 -11.63
C ALA A 22 -8.29 9.16 -12.65
N LEU A 23 -7.57 8.05 -12.47
CA LEU A 23 -7.71 6.86 -13.33
C LEU A 23 -9.13 6.27 -13.29
N LEU A 24 -9.76 6.18 -12.12
CA LEU A 24 -11.13 5.67 -11.99
C LEU A 24 -12.16 6.53 -12.72
N VAL A 25 -11.89 7.81 -12.95
CA VAL A 25 -12.76 8.71 -13.74
C VAL A 25 -12.37 8.69 -15.21
N VAL A 26 -11.08 8.83 -15.51
CA VAL A 26 -10.56 8.97 -16.88
C VAL A 26 -10.70 7.69 -17.68
N VAL A 27 -10.41 6.52 -17.08
CA VAL A 27 -10.45 5.24 -17.81
C VAL A 27 -11.87 4.93 -18.34
N PRO A 28 -12.95 5.00 -17.53
CA PRO A 28 -14.31 4.83 -18.04
C PRO A 28 -14.66 5.79 -19.19
N ILE A 29 -14.28 7.07 -19.08
CA ILE A 29 -14.51 8.08 -20.12
C ILE A 29 -13.80 7.66 -21.42
N ILE A 30 -12.50 7.35 -21.35
CA ILE A 30 -11.73 6.89 -22.51
C ILE A 30 -12.32 5.60 -23.09
N THR A 31 -12.72 4.64 -22.26
CA THR A 31 -13.33 3.38 -22.75
C THR A 31 -14.68 3.60 -23.44
N SER A 32 -15.45 4.61 -23.01
CA SER A 32 -16.71 5.00 -23.64
C SER A 32 -16.45 5.59 -25.04
N PHE A 33 -15.51 6.53 -25.14
CA PHE A 33 -15.09 7.09 -26.43
C PHE A 33 -14.50 6.03 -27.36
N PHE A 34 -13.73 5.09 -26.82
CA PHE A 34 -13.14 3.99 -27.58
C PHE A 34 -14.20 3.10 -28.21
N ARG A 35 -15.32 2.83 -27.53
CA ARG A 35 -16.43 2.08 -28.14
C ARG A 35 -16.97 2.80 -29.38
N VAL A 36 -17.19 4.12 -29.28
CA VAL A 36 -17.69 4.93 -30.40
C VAL A 36 -16.70 4.92 -31.58
N THR A 37 -15.40 5.09 -31.30
CA THR A 37 -14.40 5.05 -32.38
C THR A 37 -14.25 3.66 -32.97
N SER A 38 -14.30 2.60 -32.16
CA SER A 38 -14.23 1.22 -32.64
C SER A 38 -15.39 0.90 -33.59
N THR A 39 -16.62 1.33 -33.27
CA THR A 39 -17.77 1.11 -34.17
C THR A 39 -17.60 1.83 -35.50
N SER A 40 -17.03 3.04 -35.49
CA SER A 40 -16.76 3.79 -36.73
C SER A 40 -15.68 3.13 -37.58
N VAL A 41 -14.63 2.60 -36.95
CA VAL A 41 -13.57 1.87 -37.67
C VAL A 41 -14.10 0.55 -38.21
N ASP A 42 -14.93 -0.16 -37.46
CA ASP A 42 -15.57 -1.39 -37.94
C ASP A 42 -16.50 -1.11 -39.12
N HIS A 43 -17.26 -0.01 -39.10
CA HIS A 43 -18.07 0.42 -40.25
C HIS A 43 -17.20 0.75 -41.46
N TYR A 44 -16.08 1.45 -41.25
CA TYR A 44 -15.12 1.74 -42.30
C TYR A 44 -14.51 0.47 -42.89
N ASN A 45 -14.06 -0.46 -42.05
CA ASN A 45 -13.50 -1.75 -42.47
C ASN A 45 -14.53 -2.61 -43.21
N ASN A 46 -15.79 -2.61 -42.76
CA ASN A 46 -16.90 -3.31 -43.43
C ASN A 46 -17.24 -2.68 -44.79
N ALA A 47 -17.23 -1.35 -44.88
CA ALA A 47 -17.42 -0.65 -46.15
C ALA A 47 -16.27 -0.93 -47.13
N LEU A 48 -15.03 -0.89 -46.63
CA LEU A 48 -13.83 -1.17 -47.41
C LEU A 48 -13.82 -2.62 -47.94
N SER A 49 -14.16 -3.59 -47.10
CA SER A 49 -14.28 -5.00 -47.52
C SER A 49 -15.41 -5.20 -48.53
N SER A 50 -16.56 -4.54 -48.35
CA SER A 50 -17.67 -4.58 -49.31
C SER A 50 -17.28 -4.00 -50.68
N VAL A 51 -16.54 -2.88 -50.70
CA VAL A 51 -16.02 -2.28 -51.95
C VAL A 51 -15.00 -3.21 -52.61
N ARG A 52 -14.09 -3.80 -51.83
CA ARG A 52 -13.09 -4.75 -52.33
C ARG A 52 -13.74 -5.97 -52.98
N GLN A 53 -14.76 -6.53 -52.33
CA GLN A 53 -15.54 -7.66 -52.82
C GLN A 53 -16.29 -7.30 -54.12
N ASN A 54 -16.94 -6.13 -54.17
CA ASN A 54 -17.68 -5.67 -55.35
C ASN A 54 -16.78 -5.39 -56.58
N ILE A 55 -15.52 -4.99 -56.37
CA ILE A 55 -14.56 -4.75 -57.46
C ILE A 55 -13.89 -6.07 -57.92
N GLY A 56 -14.15 -7.21 -57.24
CA GLY A 56 -13.52 -8.48 -57.56
C GLY A 56 -12.02 -8.51 -57.20
N LEU A 57 -11.60 -7.63 -56.29
CA LEU A 57 -10.24 -7.57 -55.73
C LEU A 57 -10.10 -8.39 -54.46
N ASP A 58 -11.10 -9.21 -54.13
CA ASP A 58 -10.89 -10.26 -53.16
C ASP A 58 -9.74 -11.12 -53.68
N PRO A 59 -8.66 -11.29 -52.90
CA PRO A 59 -7.62 -12.21 -53.27
C PRO A 59 -8.31 -13.57 -53.37
N LEU A 60 -8.53 -14.05 -54.60
CA LEU A 60 -8.88 -15.43 -54.90
C LEU A 60 -7.97 -16.29 -54.02
N ASP A 61 -8.57 -16.81 -52.96
CA ASP A 61 -8.00 -17.61 -51.89
C ASP A 61 -6.46 -17.66 -51.86
N ALA A 62 -5.86 -16.91 -50.93
CA ALA A 62 -4.54 -17.29 -50.43
C ALA A 62 -4.53 -18.71 -49.78
N GLN A 63 -5.68 -19.39 -49.71
CA GLN A 63 -5.84 -20.82 -49.41
C GLN A 63 -5.87 -21.72 -50.66
N SER A 64 -6.10 -21.20 -51.88
CA SER A 64 -5.92 -21.95 -53.14
C SER A 64 -4.46 -21.94 -53.64
N ALA A 65 -3.56 -21.24 -52.93
CA ALA A 65 -2.11 -21.35 -53.09
C ALA A 65 -1.50 -22.46 -52.22
N GLU A 66 -2.31 -23.43 -51.78
CA GLU A 66 -1.81 -24.68 -51.21
C GLU A 66 -1.21 -25.54 -52.33
N ALA A 67 0.10 -25.39 -52.52
CA ALA A 67 1.01 -26.33 -53.16
C ALA A 67 0.51 -26.99 -54.47
N VAL A 68 0.74 -26.32 -55.61
CA VAL A 68 1.13 -27.08 -56.80
C VAL A 68 2.44 -27.77 -56.43
N PRO A 69 2.51 -29.12 -56.34
CA PRO A 69 3.78 -29.77 -56.16
C PRO A 69 4.64 -29.38 -57.35
N VAL A 70 5.82 -28.83 -57.07
CA VAL A 70 6.89 -28.67 -58.05
C VAL A 70 7.29 -30.09 -58.47
N GLY A 71 6.52 -30.66 -59.40
CA GLY A 71 6.85 -31.87 -60.11
C GLY A 71 8.03 -31.53 -61.02
N ASN A 72 9.20 -32.03 -60.64
CA ASN A 72 10.40 -32.25 -61.44
C ASN A 72 10.37 -31.61 -62.85
N LEU A 73 10.94 -30.41 -62.94
CA LEU A 73 11.49 -29.87 -64.18
C LEU A 73 12.83 -30.57 -64.46
N ASP A 74 12.77 -31.87 -64.73
CA ASP A 74 13.83 -32.60 -65.42
C ASP A 74 13.19 -33.31 -66.62
N SER A 75 13.78 -33.09 -67.79
CA SER A 75 13.43 -33.62 -69.13
C SER A 75 12.24 -32.99 -69.87
N VAL A 76 12.43 -31.76 -70.36
CA VAL A 76 11.83 -31.35 -71.63
C VAL A 76 12.95 -31.18 -72.65
N GLN A 77 13.07 -32.21 -73.48
CA GLN A 77 13.90 -32.31 -74.67
C GLN A 77 13.45 -31.24 -75.69
N PRO A 78 14.36 -30.47 -76.31
CA PRO A 78 13.96 -29.55 -77.37
C PRO A 78 13.53 -30.38 -78.60
N PRO A 79 12.36 -30.13 -79.21
CA PRO A 79 12.03 -30.74 -80.48
C PRO A 79 12.86 -30.07 -81.57
N GLU A 80 13.68 -30.88 -82.24
CA GLU A 80 14.29 -30.52 -83.52
C GLU A 80 13.19 -30.28 -84.57
N GLU A 81 13.50 -29.38 -85.48
CA GLU A 81 12.70 -28.82 -86.56
C GLU A 81 11.77 -29.79 -87.31
N GLU A 82 10.53 -29.34 -87.57
CA GLU A 82 9.92 -29.55 -88.88
C GLU A 82 9.27 -28.24 -89.37
N LEU A 83 9.92 -27.65 -90.37
CA LEU A 83 9.39 -26.59 -91.22
C LEU A 83 8.26 -27.17 -92.08
N THR A 84 7.00 -26.83 -91.76
CA THR A 84 5.93 -26.88 -92.76
C THR A 84 5.01 -25.66 -92.66
N THR A 85 5.08 -24.87 -93.71
CA THR A 85 4.14 -23.87 -94.21
C THR A 85 2.66 -24.20 -93.98
N SER A 86 1.92 -23.35 -93.27
CA SER A 86 0.64 -22.77 -93.71
C SER A 86 -0.15 -22.11 -92.56
N GLY A 87 -0.68 -20.92 -92.84
CA GLY A 87 -2.03 -20.57 -92.41
C GLY A 87 -2.20 -19.94 -91.02
N SER A 88 -1.98 -18.63 -90.92
CA SER A 88 -2.92 -17.65 -90.34
C SER A 88 -3.76 -18.01 -89.08
N GLN A 89 -3.24 -18.79 -88.13
CA GLN A 89 -3.87 -19.02 -86.82
C GLN A 89 -2.98 -18.58 -85.64
N GLY A 90 -1.78 -18.06 -85.90
CA GLY A 90 -0.82 -17.64 -84.88
C GLY A 90 -1.08 -16.29 -84.20
N PHE A 91 -2.02 -15.48 -84.68
CA PHE A 91 -2.25 -14.14 -84.09
C PHE A 91 -3.18 -14.16 -82.86
N VAL A 92 -4.09 -15.14 -82.76
CA VAL A 92 -4.99 -15.28 -81.60
C VAL A 92 -4.27 -15.96 -80.42
N ALA A 93 -3.27 -16.80 -80.67
CA ALA A 93 -2.41 -17.38 -79.64
C ALA A 93 -1.38 -16.40 -79.05
N GLY A 94 -1.09 -15.29 -79.76
CA GLY A 94 -0.19 -14.23 -79.29
C GLY A 94 -0.83 -13.22 -78.34
N VAL A 95 -2.15 -13.03 -78.41
CA VAL A 95 -2.88 -12.07 -77.55
C VAL A 95 -3.23 -12.67 -76.18
N ASN A 96 -3.40 -14.00 -76.09
CA ASN A 96 -3.49 -14.71 -74.80
C ASN A 96 -2.12 -14.94 -74.13
N ARG A 97 -1.03 -14.47 -74.73
CA ARG A 97 0.34 -14.55 -74.19
C ARG A 97 0.94 -13.17 -73.87
N ILE A 98 0.11 -12.25 -73.37
CA ILE A 98 0.60 -11.11 -72.57
C ILE A 98 0.32 -11.38 -71.08
N PRO A 99 1.05 -12.31 -70.42
CA PRO A 99 0.99 -12.44 -68.96
C PRO A 99 1.97 -11.46 -68.30
N VAL A 100 1.93 -10.15 -68.60
CA VAL A 100 2.92 -9.20 -68.00
C VAL A 100 2.38 -7.81 -67.68
N VAL A 101 1.09 -7.53 -67.83
CA VAL A 101 0.50 -6.27 -67.31
C VAL A 101 -0.36 -6.48 -66.05
N GLY A 102 -0.87 -7.69 -65.80
CA GLY A 102 -1.61 -8.01 -64.56
C GLY A 102 -0.74 -7.95 -63.30
N VAL A 103 0.48 -8.50 -63.35
CA VAL A 103 1.33 -8.69 -62.16
C VAL A 103 1.88 -7.37 -61.59
N ARG A 104 2.07 -6.33 -62.43
CA ARG A 104 2.55 -5.01 -61.96
C ARG A 104 1.44 -4.09 -61.51
N VAL A 105 0.22 -4.31 -62.01
CA VAL A 105 -0.96 -3.54 -61.61
C VAL A 105 -1.52 -4.08 -60.28
N GLU A 106 -1.42 -5.38 -60.00
CA GLU A 106 -1.79 -5.93 -58.68
C GLU A 106 -0.91 -5.38 -57.55
N GLY A 107 0.40 -5.25 -57.74
CA GLY A 107 1.28 -4.61 -56.74
C GLY A 107 0.96 -3.13 -56.52
N PHE A 108 0.64 -2.40 -57.58
CA PHE A 108 0.30 -0.97 -57.49
C PHE A 108 -1.10 -0.72 -56.93
N ILE A 109 -2.09 -1.56 -57.24
CA ILE A 109 -3.46 -1.44 -56.74
C ILE A 109 -3.54 -1.84 -55.26
N VAL A 110 -2.82 -2.89 -54.84
CA VAL A 110 -2.82 -3.35 -53.44
C VAL A 110 -2.21 -2.33 -52.47
N ASP A 111 -1.26 -1.50 -52.92
CA ASP A 111 -0.69 -0.42 -52.11
C ASP A 111 -1.52 0.87 -52.10
N PHE A 112 -2.47 1.04 -53.04
CA PHE A 112 -3.37 2.20 -53.08
C PHE A 112 -4.62 2.05 -52.20
N PHE A 113 -5.04 0.81 -51.91
CA PHE A 113 -6.17 0.59 -51.02
C PHE A 113 -5.74 0.76 -49.55
N PRO A 114 -6.41 1.63 -48.78
CA PRO A 114 -6.11 1.77 -47.36
C PRO A 114 -6.27 0.41 -46.68
N ARG A 115 -5.23 -0.04 -45.98
CA ARG A 115 -5.26 -1.33 -45.29
C ARG A 115 -6.34 -1.29 -44.21
N PRO A 116 -7.12 -2.38 -44.02
CA PRO A 116 -8.07 -2.46 -42.93
C PRO A 116 -7.33 -2.21 -41.62
N VAL A 117 -7.86 -1.30 -40.81
CA VAL A 117 -7.27 -0.99 -39.51
C VAL A 117 -7.45 -2.23 -38.65
N ALA A 118 -6.35 -2.77 -38.12
CA ALA A 118 -6.40 -3.92 -37.22
C ALA A 118 -7.40 -3.64 -36.08
N SER A 119 -8.23 -4.64 -35.73
CA SER A 119 -9.33 -4.48 -34.78
C SER A 119 -8.89 -3.70 -33.54
N LEU A 120 -9.57 -2.59 -33.27
CA LEU A 120 -9.33 -1.79 -32.07
C LEU A 120 -9.83 -2.58 -30.86
N ARG A 121 -8.97 -3.43 -30.30
CA ARG A 121 -9.20 -4.01 -28.97
C ARG A 121 -8.77 -2.97 -27.94
N LEU A 122 -9.62 -2.72 -26.95
CA LEU A 122 -9.26 -1.86 -25.84
C LEU A 122 -7.98 -2.43 -25.23
N PRO A 123 -6.87 -1.65 -25.14
CA PRO A 123 -5.63 -2.21 -24.66
C PRO A 123 -5.85 -2.78 -23.26
N ARG A 124 -5.56 -4.07 -23.08
CA ARG A 124 -5.73 -4.81 -21.81
C ARG A 124 -5.17 -4.03 -20.61
N VAL A 125 -4.10 -3.30 -20.86
CA VAL A 125 -3.43 -2.33 -20.00
C VAL A 125 -4.41 -1.36 -19.32
N TRP A 126 -5.40 -0.81 -20.02
CA TRP A 126 -6.37 0.13 -19.46
C TRP A 126 -7.31 -0.55 -18.46
N ALA A 127 -7.80 -1.74 -18.78
CA ALA A 127 -8.63 -2.52 -17.86
C ALA A 127 -7.83 -2.88 -16.59
N LEU A 128 -6.58 -3.34 -16.75
CA LEU A 128 -5.69 -3.61 -15.61
C LEU A 128 -5.44 -2.35 -14.77
N ALA A 129 -5.24 -1.19 -15.41
CA ALA A 129 -5.04 0.09 -14.70
C ALA A 129 -6.26 0.48 -13.88
N PHE A 130 -7.46 0.29 -14.42
CA PHE A 130 -8.71 0.51 -13.70
C PHE A 130 -8.84 -0.42 -12.48
N PHE A 131 -8.62 -1.73 -12.65
CA PHE A 131 -8.68 -2.67 -11.53
C PHE A 131 -7.60 -2.42 -10.48
N ALA A 132 -6.40 -2.00 -10.89
CA ALA A 132 -5.34 -1.62 -9.98
C ALA A 132 -5.76 -0.42 -9.12
N ALA A 133 -6.30 0.63 -9.76
CA ALA A 133 -6.80 1.82 -9.08
C ALA A 133 -7.97 1.50 -8.14
N LEU A 134 -8.89 0.64 -8.58
CA LEU A 134 -10.02 0.18 -7.76
C LEU A 134 -9.54 -0.58 -6.53
N SER A 135 -8.59 -1.51 -6.69
CA SER A 135 -8.03 -2.28 -5.58
C SER A 135 -7.35 -1.37 -4.55
N ILE A 136 -6.57 -0.38 -5.01
CA ILE A 136 -5.94 0.60 -4.13
C ILE A 136 -7.00 1.45 -3.40
N LEU A 137 -8.06 1.87 -4.08
CA LEU A 137 -9.15 2.64 -3.47
C LEU A 137 -9.92 1.83 -2.42
N VAL A 138 -10.21 0.56 -2.68
CA VAL A 138 -10.83 -0.35 -1.70
C VAL A 138 -9.93 -0.49 -0.47
N GLY A 139 -8.61 -0.64 -0.68
CA GLY A 139 -7.65 -0.66 0.42
C GLY A 139 -7.70 0.62 1.27
N ASP A 140 -7.70 1.78 0.63
CA ASP A 140 -7.73 3.09 1.31
C ASP A 140 -9.06 3.32 2.04
N THR A 141 -10.19 2.99 1.43
CA THR A 141 -11.53 3.12 2.06
C THR A 141 -11.68 2.22 3.27
N VAL A 142 -11.20 0.97 3.22
CA VAL A 142 -11.17 0.09 4.39
C VAL A 142 -10.32 0.68 5.51
N VAL A 143 -9.14 1.24 5.20
CA VAL A 143 -8.32 1.92 6.19
C VAL A 143 -9.06 3.13 6.77
N GLN A 144 -9.70 3.97 5.97
CA GLN A 144 -10.40 5.16 6.44
C GLN A 144 -11.66 4.85 7.27
N LEU A 145 -12.38 3.78 6.94
CA LEU A 145 -13.61 3.38 7.63
C LEU A 145 -13.33 2.70 8.97
N PHE A 146 -12.31 1.83 9.01
CA PHE A 146 -12.06 0.98 10.17
C PHE A 146 -10.92 1.46 11.06
N CYS A 147 -9.98 2.28 10.57
CA CYS A 147 -8.89 2.78 11.39
C CYS A 147 -9.35 3.93 12.30
N PRO A 148 -9.17 3.83 13.62
CA PRO A 148 -9.42 4.94 14.54
C PRO A 148 -8.61 6.18 14.13
N ARG A 149 -9.23 7.36 14.23
CA ARG A 149 -8.57 8.62 13.84
C ARG A 149 -7.30 8.89 14.64
N GLU A 150 -7.20 8.41 15.89
CA GLU A 150 -5.96 8.51 16.67
C GLU A 150 -4.83 7.68 16.04
N VAL A 151 -5.14 6.44 15.65
CA VAL A 151 -4.21 5.49 15.02
C VAL A 151 -3.98 5.81 13.55
N LEU A 152 -4.73 6.73 12.94
CA LEU A 152 -4.42 7.24 11.59
C LEU A 152 -3.41 8.40 11.61
N LYS A 153 -3.44 9.22 12.66
CA LYS A 153 -2.65 10.46 12.75
C LYS A 153 -1.25 10.29 13.34
N LYS A 154 -1.08 9.49 14.40
CA LYS A 154 0.15 9.43 15.21
C LYS A 154 0.84 8.07 15.16
N ASP A 155 2.16 8.01 14.96
CA ASP A 155 2.89 6.72 15.08
C ASP A 155 2.75 6.16 16.49
N ALA A 156 3.05 4.88 16.72
CA ALA A 156 2.96 4.29 18.07
C ALA A 156 3.77 5.14 19.08
N ILE A 157 4.98 5.53 18.68
CA ILE A 157 5.86 6.41 19.47
C ILE A 157 5.21 7.77 19.70
N ASP A 158 4.66 8.40 18.65
CA ASP A 158 4.01 9.71 18.79
C ASP A 158 2.73 9.63 19.64
N PHE A 159 2.00 8.53 19.57
CA PHE A 159 0.78 8.29 20.33
C PHE A 159 1.10 8.16 21.82
N VAL A 160 2.12 7.35 22.14
CA VAL A 160 2.64 7.17 23.50
C VAL A 160 3.18 8.49 24.01
N ALA A 161 4.08 9.15 23.27
CA ALA A 161 4.67 10.43 23.67
C ALA A 161 3.61 11.51 23.91
N ASP A 162 2.59 11.59 23.07
CA ASP A 162 1.49 12.55 23.23
C ASP A 162 0.61 12.25 24.44
N ARG A 163 0.35 10.98 24.73
CA ARG A 163 -0.38 10.56 25.94
C ARG A 163 0.42 10.83 27.20
N THR A 164 1.71 10.50 27.19
CA THR A 164 2.63 10.77 28.30
C THR A 164 2.78 12.27 28.55
N LEU A 165 2.85 13.07 27.49
CA LEU A 165 2.90 14.52 27.57
C LEU A 165 1.56 15.13 28.02
N ALA A 166 0.43 14.59 27.58
CA ALA A 166 -0.88 15.01 28.07
C ALA A 166 -1.02 14.73 29.58
N PHE A 167 -0.55 13.56 30.03
CA PHE A 167 -0.56 13.18 31.43
C PHE A 167 0.40 14.04 32.27
N SER A 168 1.60 14.35 31.77
CA SER A 168 2.55 15.20 32.50
C SER A 168 2.06 16.64 32.65
N ARG A 169 1.27 17.14 31.69
CA ARG A 169 0.63 18.46 31.76
C ARG A 169 -0.58 18.50 32.69
N ALA A 170 -1.38 17.43 32.69
CA ALA A 170 -2.61 17.33 33.47
C ALA A 170 -2.77 15.90 34.00
N PRO A 171 -2.16 15.56 35.15
CA PRO A 171 -2.22 14.21 35.69
C PRO A 171 -3.66 13.89 36.08
N SER A 172 -4.24 12.92 35.38
CA SER A 172 -5.62 12.48 35.59
C SER A 172 -5.62 11.09 36.20
N MET A 173 -6.21 10.94 37.39
CA MET A 173 -6.32 9.64 38.07
C MET A 173 -7.11 8.64 37.22
N LEU A 174 -8.15 9.06 36.50
CA LEU A 174 -8.91 8.20 35.59
C LEU A 174 -8.05 7.61 34.47
N GLN A 175 -7.09 8.37 33.93
CA GLN A 175 -6.17 7.85 32.91
C GLN A 175 -5.21 6.84 33.51
N LEU A 176 -4.68 7.14 34.70
CA LEU A 176 -3.80 6.25 35.44
C LEU A 176 -4.51 4.92 35.75
N ASP A 177 -5.71 4.98 36.33
CA ASP A 177 -6.55 3.84 36.64
C ASP A 177 -6.86 3.01 35.39
N SER A 178 -7.19 3.65 34.26
CA SER A 178 -7.44 2.93 33.01
C SER A 178 -6.20 2.20 32.46
N CYS A 179 -5.00 2.78 32.63
CA CYS A 179 -3.74 2.15 32.24
C CYS A 179 -3.40 1.01 33.19
N PHE A 180 -3.59 1.22 34.49
CA PHE A 180 -3.42 0.22 35.53
C PHE A 180 -4.32 -0.99 35.33
N HIS A 181 -5.61 -0.75 35.11
CA HIS A 181 -6.59 -1.82 34.93
C HIS A 181 -6.29 -2.68 33.70
N ARG A 182 -5.72 -2.08 32.64
CA ARG A 182 -5.24 -2.80 31.45
C ARG A 182 -3.95 -3.58 31.72
N LEU A 183 -2.98 -2.97 32.39
CA LEU A 183 -1.74 -3.64 32.78
C LEU A 183 -2.02 -4.86 33.67
N GLN A 184 -2.93 -4.71 34.62
CA GLN A 184 -3.37 -5.79 35.51
C GLN A 184 -4.12 -6.90 34.75
N GLN A 185 -4.79 -6.56 33.66
CA GLN A 185 -5.50 -7.53 32.82
C GLN A 185 -4.55 -8.33 31.92
N GLU A 186 -3.46 -7.73 31.44
CA GLU A 186 -2.47 -8.40 30.59
C GLU A 186 -1.33 -9.09 31.37
N GLU A 187 -0.99 -8.62 32.58
CA GLU A 187 0.07 -9.20 33.39
C GLU A 187 -0.31 -9.38 34.87
N GLY A 188 -0.15 -10.61 35.37
CA GLY A 188 -0.09 -10.88 36.81
C GLY A 188 1.12 -10.27 37.52
N GLN A 189 2.09 -9.70 36.78
CA GLN A 189 3.29 -9.05 37.32
C GLN A 189 3.06 -7.59 37.75
N ALA A 190 2.08 -6.89 37.16
CA ALA A 190 1.69 -5.56 37.60
C ALA A 190 1.08 -5.58 39.02
N ALA A 191 0.43 -6.68 39.39
CA ALA A 191 -0.07 -6.88 40.76
C ALA A 191 1.05 -6.86 41.80
N ASN A 192 2.24 -7.39 41.47
CA ASN A 192 3.40 -7.31 42.36
C ASN A 192 3.90 -5.87 42.50
N LEU A 193 3.95 -5.09 41.41
CA LEU A 193 4.38 -3.69 41.47
C LEU A 193 3.40 -2.82 42.26
N VAL A 194 2.11 -3.07 42.13
CA VAL A 194 1.05 -2.39 42.91
C VAL A 194 1.15 -2.75 44.38
N ALA A 195 1.27 -4.04 44.71
CA ALA A 195 1.42 -4.50 46.09
C ALA A 195 2.69 -3.91 46.73
N LEU A 196 3.79 -3.84 45.98
CA LEU A 196 5.04 -3.26 46.47
C LEU A 196 4.96 -1.75 46.69
N GLU A 197 4.21 -1.03 45.83
CA GLU A 197 4.02 0.42 45.97
C GLU A 197 3.11 0.74 47.16
N GLU A 198 2.03 -0.03 47.38
CA GLU A 198 1.16 0.11 48.55
C GLU A 198 1.88 -0.23 49.85
N GLU A 199 2.64 -1.33 49.89
CA GLU A 199 3.41 -1.76 51.06
C GLU A 199 4.48 -0.72 51.42
N TRP A 200 5.18 -0.19 50.41
CA TRP A 200 6.18 0.86 50.62
C TRP A 200 5.55 2.16 51.14
N ARG A 201 4.39 2.56 50.61
CA ARG A 201 3.67 3.76 51.06
C ARG A 201 3.19 3.64 52.51
N LEU A 202 2.59 2.49 52.85
CA LEU A 202 2.13 2.21 54.21
C LEU A 202 3.29 2.18 55.22
N GLY A 203 4.45 1.66 54.82
CA GLY A 203 5.65 1.65 55.65
C GLY A 203 6.13 3.06 56.00
N GLN A 204 6.22 3.96 55.02
CA GLN A 204 6.67 5.34 55.26
C GLN A 204 5.70 6.14 56.14
N GLU A 205 4.39 5.98 55.92
CA GLU A 205 3.37 6.69 56.68
C GLU A 205 3.40 6.27 58.16
N GLN A 206 3.64 4.99 58.45
CA GLN A 206 3.81 4.49 59.81
C GLN A 206 5.07 5.02 60.51
N ASP A 207 6.19 5.12 59.79
CA ASP A 207 7.44 5.61 60.36
C ASP A 207 7.39 7.11 60.67
N ALA A 208 6.73 7.90 59.82
CA ALA A 208 6.46 9.31 60.08
C ALA A 208 5.58 9.49 61.34
N LEU A 209 4.48 8.74 61.45
CA LEU A 209 3.60 8.80 62.62
C LEU A 209 4.31 8.39 63.92
N ARG A 210 5.19 7.39 63.88
CA ARG A 210 5.99 6.99 65.04
C ARG A 210 6.93 8.10 65.52
N LEU A 211 7.57 8.82 64.59
CA LEU A 211 8.46 9.92 64.92
C LEU A 211 7.69 11.12 65.48
N GLU A 212 6.53 11.45 64.91
CA GLU A 212 5.65 12.49 65.47
C GLU A 212 5.20 12.15 66.89
N GLN A 213 4.82 10.89 67.15
CA GLN A 213 4.47 10.43 68.49
C GLN A 213 5.66 10.50 69.45
N GLN A 214 6.86 10.10 69.02
CA GLN A 214 8.07 10.22 69.84
C GLN A 214 8.36 11.67 70.22
N ILE A 215 8.23 12.61 69.28
CA ILE A 215 8.40 14.04 69.53
C ILE A 215 7.33 14.55 70.51
N ALA A 216 6.06 14.13 70.33
CA ALA A 216 4.96 14.55 71.20
C ALA A 216 5.07 14.01 72.64
N THR A 217 5.71 12.85 72.83
CA THR A 217 5.90 12.24 74.17
C THR A 217 7.13 12.75 74.92
N LEU A 218 7.96 13.59 74.31
CA LEU A 218 9.12 14.16 75.00
C LEU A 218 8.64 15.06 76.16
N PRO A 219 9.08 14.80 77.40
CA PRO A 219 8.67 15.60 78.54
C PRO A 219 9.21 17.03 78.39
N ALA A 220 8.34 18.01 78.66
CA ALA A 220 8.74 19.41 78.67
C ALA A 220 9.88 19.60 79.70
N PRO A 221 10.92 20.39 79.39
CA PRO A 221 12.05 20.59 80.28
C PRO A 221 11.56 21.26 81.57
N GLN A 222 11.53 20.49 82.67
CA GLN A 222 11.23 21.01 84.01
C GLN A 222 12.55 21.31 84.72
N ASP A 223 12.93 22.59 84.76
CA ASP A 223 13.96 23.20 85.63
C ASP A 223 15.27 22.42 85.89
N ALA A 224 15.66 21.55 84.96
CA ALA A 224 16.88 20.77 85.04
C ALA A 224 18.09 21.64 84.64
N GLY A 225 19.16 21.58 85.44
CA GLY A 225 20.37 22.38 85.23
C GLY A 225 20.99 22.23 83.82
N ASN A 226 21.80 23.22 83.43
CA ASN A 226 22.29 23.46 82.06
C ASN A 226 22.73 22.21 81.28
N SER A 227 23.34 21.20 81.91
CA SER A 227 23.82 20.00 81.20
C SER A 227 22.72 19.06 80.69
N GLN A 228 21.56 19.00 81.37
CA GLN A 228 20.44 18.14 80.95
C GLN A 228 19.64 18.79 79.80
N ASN A 229 19.58 20.12 79.79
CA ASN A 229 18.99 20.88 78.68
C ASN A 229 19.79 20.72 77.38
N ASP A 230 21.13 20.71 77.45
CA ASP A 230 21.97 20.52 76.26
C ASP A 230 21.75 19.14 75.63
N ALA A 231 21.66 18.07 76.44
CA ALA A 231 21.37 16.72 75.95
C ALA A 231 19.96 16.60 75.34
N TYR A 232 18.97 17.26 75.96
CA TYR A 232 17.60 17.31 75.44
C TYR A 232 17.54 18.02 74.08
N LEU A 233 18.19 19.19 73.96
CA LEU A 233 18.24 19.94 72.71
C LEU A 233 18.95 19.15 71.60
N GLN A 234 20.07 18.48 71.91
CA GLN A 234 20.76 17.62 70.95
C GLN A 234 19.87 16.47 70.45
N HIS A 235 19.10 15.84 71.34
CA HIS A 235 18.17 14.78 70.97
C HIS A 235 17.01 15.32 70.10
N LEU A 236 16.48 16.50 70.43
CA LEU A 236 15.42 17.14 69.67
C LEU A 236 15.90 17.55 68.26
N PHE A 237 17.10 18.11 68.13
CA PHE A 237 17.71 18.41 66.83
C PHE A 237 17.94 17.14 66.01
N ALA A 238 18.41 16.05 66.62
CA ALA A 238 18.60 14.78 65.91
C ALA A 238 17.27 14.18 65.43
N LEU A 239 16.19 14.31 66.19
CA LEU A 239 14.86 13.89 65.75
C LEU A 239 14.32 14.78 64.63
N GLN A 240 14.53 16.10 64.72
CA GLN A 240 14.09 17.05 63.71
C GLN A 240 14.87 16.90 62.39
N GLU A 241 16.16 16.56 62.46
CA GLU A 241 16.99 16.20 61.31
C GLU A 241 16.52 14.89 60.66
N LYS A 242 16.16 13.88 61.44
CA LYS A 242 15.57 12.64 60.89
C LYS A 242 14.22 12.90 60.23
N LEU A 243 13.38 13.74 60.82
CA LEU A 243 12.08 14.11 60.24
C LEU A 243 12.27 14.87 58.91
N SER A 244 13.21 15.81 58.86
CA SER A 244 13.51 16.55 57.63
C SER A 244 14.17 15.67 56.56
N ALA A 245 14.99 14.68 56.96
CA ALA A 245 15.51 13.66 56.05
C ALA A 245 14.39 12.80 55.45
N ILE A 246 13.40 12.40 56.24
CA ILE A 246 12.22 11.67 55.74
C ILE A 246 11.41 12.53 54.78
N HIS A 247 11.19 13.81 55.08
CA HIS A 247 10.49 14.73 54.17
C HIS A 247 11.26 14.98 52.86
N ASN A 248 12.59 15.10 52.92
CA ASN A 248 13.41 15.20 51.72
C ASN A 248 13.40 13.89 50.92
N GLN A 249 13.40 12.75 51.61
CA GLN A 249 13.25 11.43 51.00
C GLN A 249 11.86 11.25 50.39
N GLU A 250 10.82 11.85 50.96
CA GLU A 250 9.47 11.93 50.40
C GLU A 250 9.43 12.83 49.17
N TYR A 251 10.20 13.91 49.13
CA TYR A 251 10.35 14.76 47.93
C TYR A 251 11.09 14.05 46.79
N GLU A 252 12.18 13.33 47.11
CA GLU A 252 12.87 12.49 46.13
C GLU A 252 12.02 11.29 45.71
N ALA A 253 11.31 10.67 46.65
CA ALA A 253 10.39 9.59 46.35
C ALA A 253 9.20 10.05 45.54
N THR A 254 8.65 11.24 45.76
CA THR A 254 7.57 11.80 44.93
C THR A 254 8.06 12.05 43.51
N SER A 255 9.33 12.46 43.32
CA SER A 255 9.95 12.51 41.99
C SER A 255 10.10 11.12 41.35
N GLY A 256 10.47 10.11 42.13
CA GLY A 256 10.57 8.71 41.72
C GLY A 256 9.20 8.08 41.40
N VAL A 257 8.20 8.36 42.22
CA VAL A 257 6.80 7.95 42.07
C VAL A 257 6.19 8.61 40.85
N PHE A 258 6.46 9.90 40.62
CA PHE A 258 6.05 10.56 39.38
C PHE A 258 6.68 9.90 38.15
N ARG A 259 7.98 9.59 38.20
CA ARG A 259 8.67 8.89 37.11
C ARG A 259 8.10 7.49 36.87
N ARG A 260 7.77 6.75 37.94
CA ARG A 260 7.09 5.44 37.86
C ARG A 260 5.71 5.58 37.24
N ARG A 261 4.90 6.55 37.68
CA ARG A 261 3.57 6.82 37.11
C ARG A 261 3.65 7.16 35.63
N VAL A 262 4.63 7.97 35.23
CA VAL A 262 4.91 8.26 33.82
C VAL A 262 5.24 6.98 33.04
N SER A 263 6.10 6.10 33.57
CA SER A 263 6.39 4.81 32.91
C SER A 263 5.17 3.86 32.82
N ILE A 264 4.29 3.88 33.82
CA ILE A 264 3.05 3.10 33.83
C ILE A 264 2.09 3.61 32.74
N VAL A 265 1.99 4.93 32.58
CA VAL A 265 1.21 5.54 31.50
C VAL A 265 1.82 5.23 30.14
N GLU A 266 3.14 5.30 30.02
CA GLU A 266 3.88 4.95 28.79
C GLU A 266 3.55 3.50 28.38
N LEU A 267 3.79 2.53 29.27
CA LEU A 267 3.52 1.12 29.02
C LEU A 267 2.03 0.83 28.79
N GLY A 268 1.13 1.41 29.60
CA GLY A 268 -0.32 1.25 29.42
C GLY A 268 -0.80 1.82 28.09
N SER A 269 -0.21 2.91 27.62
CA SER A 269 -0.51 3.50 26.31
C SER A 269 0.03 2.66 25.14
N GLU A 270 1.17 2.00 25.31
CA GLU A 270 1.69 1.01 24.36
C GLU A 270 0.76 -0.18 24.23
N LEU A 271 0.33 -0.77 25.35
CA LEU A 271 -0.63 -1.89 25.35
C LEU A 271 -1.97 -1.47 24.73
N LEU A 272 -2.46 -0.27 25.03
CA LEU A 272 -3.67 0.26 24.42
C LEU A 272 -3.52 0.40 22.90
N TYR A 273 -2.36 0.85 22.43
CA TYR A 273 -2.08 0.91 20.99
C TYR A 273 -2.05 -0.49 20.36
N GLN A 274 -1.45 -1.47 21.04
CA GLN A 274 -1.41 -2.86 20.57
C GLN A 274 -2.81 -3.51 20.53
N ASP A 275 -3.63 -3.31 21.56
CA ASP A 275 -5.03 -3.79 21.61
C ASP A 275 -5.85 -3.18 20.47
N LEU A 276 -5.76 -1.86 20.26
CA LEU A 276 -6.36 -1.21 19.09
C LEU A 276 -5.84 -1.85 17.80
N ALA A 277 -4.53 -2.09 17.69
CA ALA A 277 -3.97 -2.69 16.50
C ALA A 277 -4.48 -4.11 16.23
N CYS A 278 -4.63 -4.92 17.27
CA CYS A 278 -5.14 -6.29 17.20
C CYS A 278 -6.63 -6.32 16.83
N ARG A 279 -7.46 -5.47 17.45
CA ARG A 279 -8.91 -5.41 17.15
C ARG A 279 -9.21 -5.12 15.68
N TYR A 280 -8.38 -4.29 15.05
CA TYR A 280 -8.52 -3.94 13.65
C TYR A 280 -7.61 -4.76 12.71
N GLY A 281 -7.05 -5.88 13.20
CA GLY A 281 -6.16 -6.75 12.44
C GLY A 281 -6.77 -7.28 11.14
N LEU A 282 -8.09 -7.54 11.10
CA LEU A 282 -8.76 -7.96 9.88
C LEU A 282 -8.78 -6.85 8.81
N ALA A 283 -9.08 -5.61 9.20
CA ALA A 283 -9.08 -4.47 8.28
C ALA A 283 -7.68 -4.17 7.72
N ILE A 284 -6.64 -4.34 8.56
CA ILE A 284 -5.23 -4.33 8.14
C ILE A 284 -4.98 -5.38 7.06
N MET A 285 -5.40 -6.62 7.29
CA MET A 285 -5.15 -7.72 6.35
C MET A 285 -5.86 -7.47 5.02
N VAL A 286 -7.12 -7.08 5.04
CA VAL A 286 -7.90 -6.76 3.83
C VAL A 286 -7.27 -5.61 3.05
N SER A 287 -6.92 -4.51 3.73
CA SER A 287 -6.28 -3.38 3.07
C SER A 287 -4.92 -3.75 2.49
N MET A 288 -4.12 -4.55 3.20
CA MET A 288 -2.82 -5.02 2.71
C MET A 288 -2.97 -5.89 1.47
N VAL A 289 -3.92 -6.85 1.45
CA VAL A 289 -4.21 -7.67 0.27
C VAL A 289 -4.63 -6.79 -0.91
N ALA A 290 -5.47 -5.78 -0.67
CA ALA A 290 -5.91 -4.86 -1.70
C ALA A 290 -4.75 -4.01 -2.28
N TYR A 291 -3.83 -3.52 -1.43
CA TYR A 291 -2.63 -2.82 -1.88
C TYR A 291 -1.67 -3.73 -2.65
N VAL A 292 -1.41 -4.94 -2.17
CA VAL A 292 -0.53 -5.90 -2.85
C VAL A 292 -1.10 -6.27 -4.21
N THR A 293 -2.40 -6.53 -4.30
CA THR A 293 -3.09 -6.82 -5.57
C THR A 293 -2.96 -5.65 -6.54
N GLY A 294 -3.23 -4.43 -6.07
CA GLY A 294 -3.05 -3.21 -6.87
C GLY A 294 -1.61 -3.05 -7.38
N ALA A 295 -0.62 -3.25 -6.50
CA ALA A 295 0.80 -3.16 -6.87
C ALA A 295 1.20 -4.20 -7.92
N VAL A 296 0.76 -5.46 -7.78
CA VAL A 296 1.02 -6.52 -8.76
C VAL A 296 0.45 -6.16 -10.13
N LEU A 297 -0.76 -5.60 -10.18
CA LEU A 297 -1.38 -5.14 -11.42
C LEU A 297 -0.58 -3.98 -12.06
N VAL A 298 -0.13 -3.00 -11.26
CA VAL A 298 0.73 -1.91 -11.75
C VAL A 298 2.05 -2.45 -12.31
N THR A 299 2.70 -3.39 -11.62
CA THR A 299 3.94 -4.01 -12.12
C THR A 299 3.70 -4.73 -13.44
N LYS A 300 2.57 -5.44 -13.59
CA LYS A 300 2.22 -6.10 -14.86
C LYS A 300 2.02 -5.11 -16.00
N ILE A 301 1.36 -3.98 -15.73
CA ILE A 301 1.21 -2.89 -16.71
C ILE A 301 2.58 -2.36 -17.15
N LEU A 302 3.48 -2.08 -16.22
CA LEU A 302 4.81 -1.58 -16.53
C LEU A 302 5.64 -2.60 -17.32
N GLN A 303 5.52 -3.90 -17.01
CA GLN A 303 6.17 -4.97 -17.77
C GLN A 303 5.67 -5.04 -19.21
N GLU A 304 4.35 -4.99 -19.44
CA GLU A 304 3.79 -5.00 -20.80
C GLU A 304 4.23 -3.76 -21.59
N GLN A 305 4.21 -2.58 -20.98
CA GLN A 305 4.65 -1.34 -21.64
C GLN A 305 6.14 -1.34 -21.97
N ALA A 306 6.99 -1.77 -21.03
CA ALA A 306 8.43 -1.89 -21.25
C ALA A 306 8.75 -2.88 -22.38
N TRP A 307 8.03 -4.00 -22.44
CA TRP A 307 8.16 -4.98 -23.51
C TRP A 307 7.83 -4.38 -24.89
N HIS A 308 6.72 -3.63 -24.98
CA HIS A 308 6.34 -2.96 -26.23
C HIS A 308 7.37 -1.92 -26.68
N VAL A 309 7.91 -1.13 -25.74
CA VAL A 309 8.95 -0.14 -26.04
C VAL A 309 10.24 -0.81 -26.49
N ALA A 310 10.68 -1.86 -25.80
CA ALA A 310 11.89 -2.60 -26.17
C ALA A 310 11.78 -3.21 -27.58
N ARG A 311 10.62 -3.79 -27.90
CA ARG A 311 10.34 -4.32 -29.24
C ARG A 311 10.30 -3.23 -30.30
N ALA A 312 9.68 -2.08 -30.01
CA ALA A 312 9.63 -0.95 -30.94
C ALA A 312 11.01 -0.32 -31.19
N ALA A 313 11.89 -0.35 -30.19
CA ALA A 313 13.28 0.09 -30.31
C ALA A 313 14.18 -0.89 -31.09
N GLY A 314 13.66 -2.05 -31.50
CA GLY A 314 14.43 -3.08 -32.20
C GLY A 314 15.46 -3.79 -31.32
N TRP A 315 15.29 -3.75 -30.00
CA TRP A 315 16.20 -4.43 -29.05
C TRP A 315 15.90 -5.93 -28.90
N LEU A 316 14.76 -6.40 -29.42
CA LEU A 316 14.26 -7.78 -29.39
C LEU A 316 13.62 -8.10 -30.74
#